data_AF-A0A2G5UWR1-F1
#
_entry.id   AF-A0A2G5UWR1-F1
#
_cell.length_a   1.000
_cell.length_b   1.000
_cell.length_c   1.000
_cell.angle_alpha   90.00
_cell.angle_beta   90.00
_cell.angle_gamma   90.00
#
_symmetry.space_group_name_H-M   'P 1'
#
loop_
_entity.id
_entity.type
_entity.pdbx_description
1 polymer ?
#
loop_
_entity_poly.entity_id
_entity_poly.type
_entity_poly.pdbx_seq_one_letter_code
_entity_poly.pdbx_strand_id
1 'polypeptide(L)'
;MDIATKKCVRVVYKYICDLFNTPLNDIYFHEIRRIPTYFNYTFENNTKRSIFKSSVTLKDLEEFYTRFPDQEYSEIRDELKMNLPQLSISYYPDDTWKSLKIMKIKNLVIWNTDDQSSQFLYNFKGERGLFMSCKHIASLCFNIFLKGWINGQNEHLKSRCFLPNFKFHGLNEAELFEGIQIHKIKDSVQRKFDYGPLIEKYDQYLPRRNFLNGTKIERKSDGKLATVFFNEHYFAFFITD
;
A
#
# COMPACT_ATOMS: atom_id res chain seq x y z
N MET A 1 -22.88 14.79 -20.48
CA MET A 1 -22.32 16.16 -20.44
C MET A 1 -22.56 16.80 -21.78
N ASP A 2 -23.36 17.86 -21.83
CA ASP A 2 -23.67 18.58 -23.08
C ASP A 2 -22.45 19.37 -23.59
N ILE A 3 -22.56 19.89 -24.81
CA ILE A 3 -21.50 20.63 -25.50
C ILE A 3 -21.17 21.94 -24.75
N ALA A 4 -22.16 22.56 -24.10
CA ALA A 4 -21.97 23.81 -23.36
C ALA A 4 -21.11 23.60 -22.11
N THR A 5 -21.34 22.51 -21.39
CA THR A 5 -20.59 22.13 -20.19
C THR A 5 -19.14 21.82 -20.52
N LYS A 6 -18.87 21.11 -21.64
CA LYS A 6 -17.51 20.85 -22.14
C LYS A 6 -16.76 22.16 -22.44
N LYS A 7 -17.46 23.16 -22.98
CA LYS A 7 -16.88 24.46 -23.33
C LYS A 7 -16.53 25.26 -22.06
N CYS A 8 -17.41 25.28 -21.06
CA CYS A 8 -17.15 25.94 -19.78
C CYS A 8 -15.94 25.36 -19.03
N VAL A 9 -15.83 24.04 -18.92
CA VAL A 9 -14.71 23.40 -18.20
C VAL A 9 -13.37 23.73 -18.86
N ARG A 10 -13.30 23.75 -20.20
CA ARG A 10 -12.09 24.12 -20.94
C ARG A 10 -11.69 25.58 -20.74
N VAL A 11 -12.66 26.49 -20.67
CA VAL A 11 -12.40 27.92 -20.45
C VAL A 11 -11.88 28.17 -19.04
N VAL A 12 -12.51 27.58 -18.02
CA VAL A 12 -12.05 27.68 -16.63
C VAL A 12 -10.65 27.08 -16.46
N TYR A 13 -10.38 25.94 -17.10
CA TYR A 13 -9.06 25.30 -17.04
C TYR A 13 -7.97 26.14 -17.69
N LYS A 14 -8.21 26.66 -18.91
CA LYS A 14 -7.26 27.56 -19.57
C LYS A 14 -6.93 28.77 -18.70
N TYR A 15 -7.94 29.36 -18.09
CA TYR A 15 -7.76 30.50 -17.18
C TYR A 15 -6.87 30.15 -15.98
N ILE A 16 -7.04 28.97 -15.38
CA ILE A 16 -6.20 28.51 -14.26
C ILE A 16 -4.76 28.28 -14.73
N CYS A 17 -4.55 27.63 -15.87
CA CYS A 17 -3.20 27.41 -16.43
C CYS A 17 -2.49 28.74 -16.72
N ASP A 18 -3.21 29.70 -17.31
CA ASP A 18 -2.69 31.03 -17.61
C ASP A 18 -2.36 31.80 -16.31
N LEU A 19 -3.18 31.66 -15.26
CA LEU A 19 -2.95 32.30 -13.95
C LEU A 19 -1.69 31.78 -13.24
N PHE A 20 -1.38 30.50 -13.39
CA PHE A 20 -0.27 29.83 -12.69
C PHE A 20 0.94 29.51 -13.59
N ASN A 21 1.00 30.05 -14.82
CA ASN A 21 2.04 29.76 -15.81
C ASN A 21 2.31 28.25 -15.99
N THR A 22 1.26 27.43 -15.91
CA THR A 22 1.36 25.98 -16.05
C THR A 22 1.15 25.59 -17.52
N PRO A 23 2.04 24.80 -18.15
CA PRO A 23 1.87 24.38 -19.53
C PRO A 23 0.55 23.60 -19.72
N LEU A 24 -0.22 23.96 -20.74
CA LEU A 24 -1.51 23.33 -21.04
C LEU A 24 -1.41 21.82 -21.31
N ASN A 25 -0.20 21.32 -21.57
CA ASN A 25 0.09 19.96 -22.01
C ASN A 25 0.31 18.96 -20.85
N ASP A 26 0.36 19.42 -19.59
CA ASP A 26 0.80 18.58 -18.47
C ASP A 26 -0.33 17.89 -17.69
N ILE A 27 -1.59 18.01 -18.11
CA ILE A 27 -2.71 17.32 -17.45
C ILE A 27 -3.67 16.73 -18.50
N TYR A 28 -3.67 15.39 -18.60
CA TYR A 28 -4.56 14.61 -19.46
C TYR A 28 -5.98 14.56 -18.88
N PHE A 29 -6.88 15.44 -19.35
CA PHE A 29 -8.31 15.24 -19.21
C PHE A 29 -8.80 14.22 -20.25
N HIS A 30 -8.90 12.94 -19.85
CA HIS A 30 -9.57 11.94 -20.69
C HIS A 30 -11.09 12.06 -20.60
N GLU A 31 -11.74 11.95 -21.76
CA GLU A 31 -13.19 11.95 -21.89
C GLU A 31 -13.86 10.91 -20.99
N ILE A 32 -14.64 11.43 -20.06
CA ILE A 32 -15.53 10.70 -19.16
C ILE A 32 -16.68 10.11 -20.00
N ARG A 33 -16.52 8.87 -20.47
CA ARG A 33 -17.67 8.07 -20.93
C ARG A 33 -17.88 6.75 -20.22
N ARG A 34 -17.02 6.35 -19.27
CA ARG A 34 -17.25 5.18 -18.39
C ARG A 34 -16.19 4.97 -17.30
N ILE A 35 -15.34 5.96 -17.03
CA ILE A 35 -14.37 5.89 -15.94
C ILE A 35 -15.09 6.53 -14.75
N PRO A 36 -15.23 5.85 -13.59
CA PRO A 36 -15.75 6.53 -12.42
C PRO A 36 -14.87 7.77 -12.13
N THR A 37 -15.46 8.79 -11.55
CA THR A 37 -14.85 10.11 -11.34
C THR A 37 -13.51 10.03 -10.58
N TYR A 38 -12.37 10.05 -11.30
CA TYR A 38 -11.04 9.88 -10.72
C TYR A 38 -10.04 10.88 -11.31
N PHE A 39 -8.88 10.99 -10.64
CA PHE A 39 -7.69 11.77 -11.00
C PHE A 39 -7.60 13.16 -10.34
N ASN A 40 -6.89 13.20 -9.21
CA ASN A 40 -5.96 14.29 -8.93
C ASN A 40 -4.55 13.71 -9.16
N TYR A 41 -3.92 14.04 -10.29
CA TYR A 41 -2.46 13.92 -10.43
C TYR A 41 -1.86 15.12 -9.70
N THR A 42 -1.18 14.89 -8.58
CA THR A 42 -0.37 15.92 -7.92
C THR A 42 1.10 15.57 -8.04
N PHE A 43 1.84 16.40 -8.77
CA PHE A 43 3.30 16.33 -8.88
C PHE A 43 3.94 17.10 -7.73
N GLU A 44 3.76 16.62 -6.50
CA GLU A 44 4.66 17.07 -5.43
C GLU A 44 5.96 16.27 -5.57
N ASN A 45 7.06 16.95 -5.87
CA ASN A 45 8.42 16.41 -5.96
C ASN A 45 8.69 15.41 -7.10
N ASN A 46 8.14 15.64 -8.30
CA ASN A 46 8.31 14.79 -9.50
C ASN A 46 7.83 13.33 -9.37
N THR A 47 7.25 12.94 -8.24
CA THR A 47 6.68 11.61 -8.07
C THR A 47 5.36 11.51 -8.82
N LYS A 48 5.19 10.49 -9.67
CA LYS A 48 3.90 10.19 -10.31
C LYS A 48 2.95 9.55 -9.29
N ARG A 49 1.78 10.17 -9.08
CA ARG A 49 0.79 9.81 -8.04
C ARG A 49 -0.61 9.63 -8.62
N SER A 50 -1.36 8.66 -8.09
CA SER A 50 -2.75 8.41 -8.46
C SER A 50 -3.60 8.21 -7.20
N ILE A 51 -4.83 8.74 -7.23
CA ILE A 51 -5.80 8.58 -6.15
C ILE A 51 -7.15 8.16 -6.75
N PHE A 52 -7.62 6.99 -6.36
CA PHE A 52 -8.90 6.41 -6.72
C PHE A 52 -9.89 6.62 -5.56
N LYS A 53 -10.90 7.49 -5.75
CA LYS A 53 -11.87 7.92 -4.74
C LYS A 53 -13.13 7.06 -4.61
N SER A 54 -13.65 6.51 -5.70
CA SER A 54 -14.66 5.44 -5.75
C SER A 54 -14.02 4.05 -5.97
N SER A 55 -14.88 3.02 -6.04
CA SER A 55 -14.45 1.63 -6.25
C SER A 55 -13.83 1.41 -7.63
N VAL A 56 -12.74 0.66 -7.67
CA VAL A 56 -12.01 0.32 -8.91
C VAL A 56 -11.92 -1.18 -9.09
N THR A 57 -12.04 -1.66 -10.32
CA THR A 57 -11.80 -3.07 -10.59
C THR A 57 -10.31 -3.34 -10.82
N LEU A 58 -9.90 -4.59 -10.64
CA LEU A 58 -8.54 -5.00 -11.01
C LEU A 58 -8.23 -4.72 -12.49
N LYS A 59 -9.22 -4.91 -13.38
CA LYS A 59 -9.06 -4.64 -14.81
C LYS A 59 -8.77 -3.16 -15.07
N ASP A 60 -9.49 -2.26 -14.39
CA ASP A 60 -9.27 -0.81 -14.52
C ASP A 60 -7.84 -0.43 -14.10
N LEU A 61 -7.36 -1.04 -13.01
CA LEU A 61 -6.00 -0.82 -12.51
C LEU A 61 -4.93 -1.39 -13.45
N GLU A 62 -5.14 -2.58 -13.99
CA GLU A 62 -4.23 -3.18 -14.97
C GLU A 62 -4.13 -2.32 -16.24
N GLU A 63 -5.27 -1.85 -16.77
CA GLU A 63 -5.28 -0.93 -17.91
C GLU A 63 -4.58 0.38 -17.57
N PHE A 64 -4.82 0.94 -16.38
CA PHE A 64 -4.19 2.17 -15.92
C PHE A 64 -2.67 2.03 -15.81
N TYR A 65 -2.15 1.05 -15.08
CA TYR A 65 -0.71 0.86 -14.92
C TYR A 65 0.00 0.39 -16.19
N THR A 66 -0.73 -0.16 -17.17
CA THR A 66 -0.17 -0.41 -18.51
C THR A 66 0.09 0.91 -19.25
N ARG A 67 -0.81 1.89 -19.09
CA ARG A 67 -0.67 3.22 -19.72
C ARG A 67 0.32 4.11 -18.96
N PHE A 68 0.42 3.93 -17.65
CA PHE A 68 1.30 4.71 -16.77
C PHE A 68 2.27 3.78 -16.01
N PRO A 69 3.25 3.18 -16.71
CA PRO A 69 4.12 2.16 -16.13
C PRO A 69 5.10 2.70 -15.08
N ASP A 70 5.37 4.00 -15.07
CA ASP A 70 6.28 4.67 -14.14
C ASP A 70 5.56 5.30 -12.94
N GLN A 71 4.36 4.79 -12.63
CA GLN A 71 3.59 5.17 -11.46
C GLN A 71 4.30 4.77 -10.16
N GLU A 72 4.63 5.75 -9.32
CA GLU A 72 5.36 5.51 -8.05
C GLU A 72 4.45 5.43 -6.82
N TYR A 73 3.29 6.07 -6.87
CA TYR A 73 2.33 6.06 -5.75
C TYR A 73 0.90 5.86 -6.21
N SER A 74 0.18 4.99 -5.51
CA SER A 74 -1.26 4.83 -5.70
C SER A 74 -2.00 4.74 -4.40
N GLU A 75 -3.16 5.40 -4.34
CA GLU A 75 -4.08 5.35 -3.21
C GLU A 75 -5.47 4.95 -3.69
N ILE A 76 -6.03 3.89 -3.11
CA ILE A 76 -7.40 3.43 -3.36
C ILE A 76 -8.19 3.68 -2.07
N ARG A 77 -9.12 4.64 -2.11
CA ARG A 77 -9.87 5.10 -0.93
C ARG A 77 -11.16 4.33 -0.67
N ASP A 78 -11.67 3.68 -1.69
CA ASP A 78 -12.88 2.89 -1.63
C ASP A 78 -12.52 1.40 -1.87
N GLU A 79 -13.47 0.60 -2.31
CA GLU A 79 -13.30 -0.83 -2.55
C GLU A 79 -12.47 -1.16 -3.81
N LEU A 80 -11.50 -2.07 -3.66
CA LEU A 80 -10.88 -2.78 -4.78
C LEU A 80 -11.74 -3.99 -5.16
N LYS A 81 -12.51 -3.86 -6.24
CA LYS A 81 -13.40 -4.91 -6.73
C LYS A 81 -12.63 -5.93 -7.55
N MET A 82 -12.69 -7.18 -7.14
CA MET A 82 -12.10 -8.29 -7.88
C MET A 82 -13.20 -9.10 -8.57
N ASN A 83 -13.36 -8.87 -9.87
CA ASN A 83 -14.19 -9.70 -10.73
C ASN A 83 -13.41 -10.95 -11.19
N LEU A 84 -12.67 -11.59 -10.28
CA LEU A 84 -12.00 -12.85 -10.58
C LEU A 84 -12.97 -13.99 -10.24
N PRO A 85 -13.30 -14.88 -11.19
CA PRO A 85 -14.18 -16.01 -10.91
C PRO A 85 -13.51 -16.92 -9.87
N GLN A 86 -14.08 -16.97 -8.67
CA GLN A 86 -13.84 -17.98 -7.63
C GLN A 86 -12.36 -18.38 -7.43
N LEU A 87 -11.46 -17.41 -7.31
CA LEU A 87 -10.25 -17.69 -6.54
C LEU A 87 -10.72 -17.87 -5.09
N SER A 88 -10.76 -19.14 -4.66
CA SER A 88 -10.94 -19.48 -3.26
C SER A 88 -10.07 -18.56 -2.44
N ILE A 89 -10.58 -18.06 -1.32
CA ILE A 89 -9.82 -17.38 -0.27
C ILE A 89 -8.76 -18.40 0.20
N SER A 90 -7.67 -18.49 -0.55
CA SER A 90 -6.62 -19.45 -0.32
C SER A 90 -5.63 -18.76 0.58
N TYR A 91 -5.30 -19.41 1.69
CA TYR A 91 -4.31 -18.96 2.66
C TYR A 91 -2.87 -18.96 2.10
N TYR A 92 -2.71 -19.31 0.81
CA TYR A 92 -1.45 -19.50 0.12
C TYR A 92 -1.22 -18.45 -0.99
N PRO A 93 0.06 -18.20 -1.34
CA PRO A 93 0.42 -17.32 -2.45
C PRO A 93 -0.16 -17.87 -3.76
N ASP A 94 -1.01 -17.09 -4.41
CA ASP A 94 -1.52 -17.38 -5.74
C ASP A 94 -0.66 -16.65 -6.79
N ASP A 95 -0.09 -17.41 -7.73
CA ASP A 95 0.78 -16.89 -8.79
C ASP A 95 0.09 -15.85 -9.67
N THR A 96 -1.24 -15.91 -9.78
CA THR A 96 -2.05 -14.91 -10.48
C THR A 96 -1.77 -13.51 -9.93
N TRP A 97 -1.70 -13.39 -8.60
CA TRP A 97 -1.48 -12.11 -7.93
C TRP A 97 -0.09 -11.54 -8.11
N LYS A 98 0.93 -12.41 -8.17
CA LYS A 98 2.34 -11.99 -8.36
C LYS A 98 2.55 -11.21 -9.66
N SER A 99 1.73 -11.53 -10.67
CA SER A 99 1.84 -10.90 -11.99
C SER A 99 1.24 -9.49 -12.06
N LEU A 100 0.32 -9.16 -11.14
CA LEU A 100 -0.46 -7.91 -11.18
C LEU A 100 0.44 -6.68 -10.98
N LYS A 101 0.22 -5.65 -11.80
CA LYS A 101 0.99 -4.40 -11.76
C LYS A 101 0.79 -3.65 -10.46
N ILE A 102 -0.41 -3.70 -9.87
CA ILE A 102 -0.67 -3.08 -8.56
C ILE A 102 0.28 -3.61 -7.47
N MET A 103 0.70 -4.87 -7.54
CA MET A 103 1.62 -5.46 -6.56
C MET A 103 3.03 -4.89 -6.64
N LYS A 104 3.38 -4.22 -7.75
CA LYS A 104 4.72 -3.67 -8.00
C LYS A 104 4.79 -2.17 -7.78
N ILE A 105 3.67 -1.51 -7.45
CA ILE A 105 3.65 -0.07 -7.17
C ILE A 105 4.50 0.21 -5.94
N LYS A 106 5.46 1.12 -6.09
CA LYS A 106 6.49 1.43 -5.08
C LYS A 106 5.87 1.84 -3.75
N ASN A 107 4.86 2.71 -3.76
CA ASN A 107 4.14 3.15 -2.57
C ASN A 107 2.63 2.95 -2.78
N LEU A 108 2.01 2.09 -1.99
CA LEU A 108 0.62 1.70 -2.17
C LEU A 108 -0.17 1.91 -0.88
N VAL A 109 -1.32 2.57 -1.00
CA VAL A 109 -2.31 2.72 0.07
C VAL A 109 -3.65 2.18 -0.39
N ILE A 110 -4.25 1.26 0.37
CA ILE A 110 -5.59 0.74 0.10
C ILE A 110 -6.42 0.85 1.37
N TRP A 111 -7.54 1.56 1.30
CA TRP A 111 -8.39 1.83 2.46
C TRP A 111 -9.31 0.66 2.82
N ASN A 112 -9.77 -0.07 1.81
CA ASN A 112 -10.68 -1.18 1.98
C ASN A 112 -10.11 -2.44 1.32
N THR A 113 -9.17 -3.07 2.01
CA THR A 113 -8.48 -4.27 1.51
C THR A 113 -9.30 -5.54 1.73
N ASP A 114 -10.13 -5.55 2.79
CA ASP A 114 -11.08 -6.61 3.14
C ASP A 114 -10.48 -8.03 2.98
N ASP A 115 -11.14 -8.93 2.24
CA ASP A 115 -10.73 -10.33 2.01
C ASP A 115 -9.35 -10.47 1.33
N GLN A 116 -8.85 -9.42 0.69
CA GLN A 116 -7.60 -9.46 -0.09
C GLN A 116 -6.34 -9.21 0.73
N SER A 117 -6.50 -8.97 2.03
CA SER A 117 -5.41 -8.53 2.90
C SER A 117 -4.25 -9.54 2.94
N SER A 118 -4.53 -10.84 2.92
CA SER A 118 -3.51 -11.91 2.85
C SER A 118 -2.75 -11.90 1.52
N GLN A 119 -3.43 -11.60 0.40
CA GLN A 119 -2.80 -11.56 -0.91
C GLN A 119 -1.82 -10.38 -1.02
N PHE A 120 -2.16 -9.23 -0.46
CA PHE A 120 -1.21 -8.11 -0.34
C PHE A 120 -0.07 -8.42 0.63
N LEU A 121 -0.31 -9.20 1.70
CA LEU A 121 0.75 -9.65 2.61
C LEU A 121 1.79 -10.52 1.91
N TYR A 122 1.39 -11.41 1.00
CA TYR A 122 2.35 -12.29 0.32
C TYR A 122 2.95 -11.70 -0.95
N ASN A 123 2.13 -11.01 -1.75
CA ASN A 123 2.47 -10.71 -3.14
C ASN A 123 2.93 -9.28 -3.37
N PHE A 124 2.71 -8.35 -2.44
CA PHE A 124 3.19 -6.98 -2.60
C PHE A 124 4.73 -6.93 -2.67
N LYS A 125 5.25 -6.33 -3.75
CA LYS A 125 6.68 -6.18 -4.08
C LYS A 125 7.14 -4.72 -4.09
N GLY A 126 6.26 -3.77 -3.78
CA GLY A 126 6.65 -2.37 -3.62
C GLY A 126 7.49 -2.12 -2.37
N GLU A 127 7.95 -0.87 -2.22
CA GLU A 127 8.74 -0.43 -1.07
C GLU A 127 7.88 -0.22 0.18
N ARG A 128 6.70 0.40 0.03
CA ARG A 128 5.87 0.82 1.16
C ARG A 128 4.40 0.51 0.91
N GLY A 129 3.81 -0.27 1.81
CA GLY A 129 2.40 -0.68 1.71
C GLY A 129 1.63 -0.33 2.98
N LEU A 130 0.52 0.39 2.84
CA LEU A 130 -0.46 0.62 3.90
C LEU A 130 -1.81 0.05 3.47
N PHE A 131 -2.27 -0.97 4.19
CA PHE A 131 -3.52 -1.66 3.93
C PHE A 131 -4.43 -1.47 5.13
N MET A 132 -5.59 -0.86 4.89
CA MET A 132 -6.57 -0.54 5.92
C MET A 132 -7.86 -1.33 5.69
N SER A 133 -8.72 -1.31 6.71
CA SER A 133 -9.97 -2.08 6.81
C SER A 133 -9.76 -3.53 6.41
N CYS A 134 -8.65 -4.11 6.86
CA CYS A 134 -8.32 -5.49 6.57
C CYS A 134 -9.30 -6.43 7.28
N LYS A 135 -9.64 -7.55 6.63
CA LYS A 135 -10.19 -8.70 7.35
C LYS A 135 -9.12 -9.40 8.17
N HIS A 136 -9.57 -10.34 8.97
CA HIS A 136 -8.70 -11.13 9.83
C HIS A 136 -7.59 -11.83 9.02
N ILE A 137 -6.34 -11.62 9.44
CA ILE A 137 -5.15 -12.33 8.95
C ILE A 137 -4.63 -13.18 10.11
N ALA A 138 -4.45 -14.48 9.88
CA ALA A 138 -3.95 -15.40 10.90
C ALA A 138 -2.45 -15.17 11.19
N SER A 139 -2.00 -15.48 12.42
CA SER A 139 -0.58 -15.39 12.82
C SER A 139 0.35 -16.12 11.86
N LEU A 140 -0.06 -17.29 11.38
CA LEU A 140 0.69 -18.12 10.43
C LEU A 140 0.98 -17.37 9.12
N CYS A 141 0.06 -16.53 8.64
CA CYS A 141 0.28 -15.75 7.42
C CYS A 141 1.39 -14.71 7.61
N PHE A 142 1.41 -14.04 8.77
CA PHE A 142 2.50 -13.13 9.12
C PHE A 142 3.82 -13.89 9.29
N ASN A 143 3.82 -15.06 9.94
CA ASN A 143 5.02 -15.90 10.07
C ASN A 143 5.61 -16.29 8.70
N ILE A 144 4.77 -16.71 7.75
CA ILE A 144 5.19 -17.04 6.38
C ILE A 144 5.84 -15.82 5.71
N PHE A 145 5.22 -14.64 5.82
CA PHE A 145 5.80 -13.39 5.31
C PHE A 145 7.17 -13.09 5.93
N LEU A 146 7.29 -13.17 7.27
CA LEU A 146 8.54 -12.88 7.97
C LEU A 146 9.65 -13.86 7.58
N LYS A 147 9.36 -15.16 7.52
CA LYS A 147 10.31 -16.18 7.04
C LYS A 147 10.73 -15.91 5.60
N GLY A 148 9.78 -15.55 4.73
CA GLY A 148 10.07 -15.16 3.34
C GLY A 148 11.07 -14.00 3.29
N TRP A 149 10.83 -12.94 4.07
CA TRP A 149 11.73 -11.79 4.14
C TRP A 149 13.13 -12.16 4.67
N ILE A 150 13.22 -12.92 5.77
CA ILE A 150 14.49 -13.43 6.34
C ILE A 150 15.28 -14.24 5.29
N ASN A 151 14.59 -14.95 4.41
CA ASN A 151 15.20 -15.74 3.34
C ASN A 151 15.47 -14.92 2.06
N GLY A 152 15.50 -13.59 2.14
CA GLY A 152 15.88 -12.71 1.03
C GLY A 152 14.72 -12.27 0.13
N GLN A 153 13.46 -12.64 0.42
CA GLN A 153 12.34 -12.13 -0.39
C GLN A 153 12.08 -10.65 -0.09
N ASN A 154 11.57 -9.92 -1.10
CA ASN A 154 11.17 -8.51 -0.99
C ASN A 154 12.32 -7.58 -0.53
N GLU A 155 13.50 -7.66 -1.15
CA GLU A 155 14.71 -6.92 -0.75
C GLU A 155 14.56 -5.39 -0.75
N HIS A 156 13.63 -4.86 -1.56
CA HIS A 156 13.32 -3.43 -1.68
C HIS A 156 12.27 -2.95 -0.67
N LEU A 157 11.63 -3.86 0.07
CA LEU A 157 10.62 -3.49 1.06
C LEU A 157 11.25 -2.55 2.10
N LYS A 158 10.54 -1.50 2.51
CA LYS A 158 10.93 -0.58 3.58
C LYS A 158 9.90 -0.62 4.70
N SER A 159 8.61 -0.65 4.34
CA SER A 159 7.55 -0.77 5.33
C SER A 159 6.32 -1.50 4.79
N ARG A 160 5.61 -2.17 5.71
CA ARG A 160 4.33 -2.81 5.43
C ARG A 160 3.44 -2.78 6.66
N CYS A 161 2.26 -2.20 6.52
CA CYS A 161 1.32 -2.02 7.62
C CYS A 161 -0.07 -2.52 7.24
N PHE A 162 -0.70 -3.24 8.16
CA PHE A 162 -2.07 -3.73 8.04
C PHE A 162 -2.89 -3.27 9.24
N LEU A 163 -4.01 -2.61 8.98
CA LEU A 163 -4.95 -2.12 9.97
C LEU A 163 -6.29 -2.84 9.74
N PRO A 164 -6.75 -3.71 10.66
CA PRO A 164 -8.01 -4.41 10.53
C PRO A 164 -9.18 -3.44 10.67
N ASN A 165 -10.33 -3.80 10.10
CA ASN A 165 -11.57 -3.05 10.28
C ASN A 165 -12.07 -3.09 11.74
N PHE A 166 -11.82 -4.21 12.43
CA PHE A 166 -12.19 -4.40 13.84
C PHE A 166 -10.95 -4.71 14.68
N LYS A 167 -10.58 -5.99 14.74
CA LYS A 167 -9.42 -6.50 15.46
C LYS A 167 -8.85 -7.73 14.77
N PHE A 168 -7.54 -7.91 14.84
CA PHE A 168 -6.92 -9.20 14.59
C PHE A 168 -7.11 -10.09 15.82
N HIS A 169 -8.21 -10.84 15.85
CA HIS A 169 -8.44 -11.84 16.90
C HIS A 169 -7.39 -12.95 16.81
N GLY A 170 -6.73 -13.29 17.92
CA GLY A 170 -5.85 -14.46 17.96
C GLY A 170 -4.46 -14.27 17.35
N LEU A 171 -3.96 -13.04 17.21
CA LEU A 171 -2.52 -12.86 16.94
C LEU A 171 -1.70 -13.31 18.16
N ASN A 172 -0.93 -14.36 17.96
CA ASN A 172 -0.09 -14.97 18.98
C ASN A 172 1.39 -14.71 18.65
N GLU A 173 2.12 -14.11 19.59
CA GLU A 173 3.57 -13.84 19.45
C GLU A 173 4.35 -15.13 19.13
N ALA A 174 4.03 -16.23 19.80
CA ALA A 174 4.72 -17.50 19.63
C ALA A 174 4.52 -18.09 18.24
N GLU A 175 3.30 -18.02 17.69
CA GLU A 175 3.02 -18.47 16.32
C GLU A 175 3.66 -17.54 15.28
N LEU A 176 3.55 -16.23 15.50
CA LEU A 176 4.06 -15.21 14.58
C LEU A 176 5.58 -15.30 14.43
N PHE A 177 6.31 -15.60 15.51
CA PHE A 177 7.77 -15.76 15.50
C PHE A 177 8.25 -17.22 15.55
N GLU A 178 7.38 -18.19 15.31
CA GLU A 178 7.77 -19.60 15.32
C GLU A 178 8.91 -19.86 14.31
N GLY A 179 10.04 -20.37 14.81
CA GLY A 179 11.23 -20.65 14.01
C GLY A 179 12.00 -19.41 13.55
N ILE A 180 11.76 -18.24 14.14
CA ILE A 180 12.46 -16.98 13.84
C ILE A 180 13.34 -16.58 15.03
N GLN A 181 14.59 -16.24 14.76
CA GLN A 181 15.49 -15.68 15.77
C GLN A 181 15.09 -14.22 16.05
N ILE A 182 14.68 -13.94 17.29
CA ILE A 182 14.24 -12.61 17.72
C ILE A 182 15.28 -11.96 18.64
N HIS A 183 15.39 -10.63 18.54
CA HIS A 183 16.23 -9.81 19.42
C HIS A 183 15.33 -8.86 20.21
N LYS A 184 15.15 -9.11 21.51
CA LYS A 184 14.46 -8.18 22.42
C LYS A 184 15.46 -7.13 22.90
N ILE A 185 15.65 -6.07 22.11
CA ILE A 185 16.50 -4.94 22.52
C ILE A 185 15.68 -3.95 23.34
N LYS A 186 16.12 -3.66 24.57
CA LYS A 186 15.64 -2.52 25.37
C LYS A 186 16.26 -1.24 24.80
N ASP A 187 15.72 -0.70 23.71
CA ASP A 187 16.23 0.55 23.15
C ASP A 187 15.68 1.76 23.92
N SER A 188 16.58 2.61 24.40
CA SER A 188 16.28 3.95 24.97
C SER A 188 16.22 5.05 23.90
N VAL A 189 16.50 4.73 22.63
CA VAL A 189 16.61 5.69 21.54
C VAL A 189 15.29 5.76 20.76
N GLN A 190 14.78 6.99 20.60
CA GLN A 190 13.60 7.28 19.79
C GLN A 190 13.82 6.83 18.34
N ARG A 191 13.18 5.73 17.95
CA ARG A 191 13.30 5.14 16.61
C ARG A 191 12.61 6.02 15.57
N LYS A 192 13.23 6.19 14.41
CA LYS A 192 12.61 6.83 13.23
C LYS A 192 12.00 5.74 12.35
N PHE A 193 10.68 5.58 12.42
CA PHE A 193 9.93 4.70 11.51
C PHE A 193 9.64 5.47 10.23
N ASP A 194 10.35 5.16 9.14
CA ASP A 194 10.18 5.86 7.85
C ASP A 194 9.00 5.31 7.05
N TYR A 195 7.88 6.04 7.09
CA TYR A 195 6.73 5.84 6.20
C TYR A 195 6.93 6.42 4.81
N GLY A 196 7.99 7.21 4.60
CA GLY A 196 8.06 8.17 3.51
C GLY A 196 7.00 9.28 3.66
N PRO A 197 7.24 10.45 3.03
CA PRO A 197 6.34 11.62 3.16
C PRO A 197 4.92 11.34 2.65
N LEU A 198 4.76 10.36 1.76
CA LEU A 198 3.49 10.01 1.13
C LEU A 198 2.52 9.30 2.08
N ILE A 199 3.05 8.52 3.02
CA ILE A 199 2.25 7.71 3.95
C ILE A 199 2.24 8.36 5.34
N GLU A 200 3.19 9.25 5.66
CA GLU A 200 3.25 9.99 6.93
C GLU A 200 1.93 10.73 7.27
N LYS A 201 1.17 11.18 6.28
CA LYS A 201 -0.17 11.77 6.49
C LYS A 201 -1.18 10.83 7.17
N TYR A 202 -0.89 9.52 7.23
CA TYR A 202 -1.71 8.50 7.89
C TYR A 202 -1.21 8.12 9.28
N ASP A 203 -0.20 8.82 9.83
CA ASP A 203 0.35 8.56 11.16
C ASP A 203 -0.72 8.52 12.26
N GLN A 204 -1.82 9.26 12.12
CA GLN A 204 -2.93 9.22 13.08
C GLN A 204 -3.55 7.83 13.25
N TYR A 205 -3.42 6.97 12.23
CA TYR A 205 -3.89 5.58 12.26
C TYR A 205 -2.80 4.59 12.72
N LEU A 206 -1.54 5.03 12.77
CA LEU A 206 -0.38 4.23 13.13
C LEU A 206 0.44 4.96 14.21
N PRO A 207 0.06 4.83 15.50
CA PRO A 207 0.68 5.59 16.58
C PRO A 207 2.18 5.27 16.72
N ARG A 208 3.04 6.12 16.15
CA ARG A 208 4.51 5.95 16.12
C ARG A 208 5.14 5.64 17.48
N ARG A 209 4.57 6.21 18.55
CA ARG A 209 5.02 6.01 19.93
C ARG A 209 4.95 4.54 20.37
N ASN A 210 4.05 3.75 19.78
CA ASN A 210 3.87 2.36 20.17
C ASN A 210 4.95 1.45 19.58
N PHE A 211 5.53 1.79 18.43
CA PHE A 211 6.54 0.95 17.77
C PHE A 211 7.89 0.87 18.50
N LEU A 212 8.11 1.70 19.53
CA LEU A 212 9.31 1.69 20.36
C LEU A 212 9.55 0.31 21.01
N ASN A 213 8.49 -0.44 21.27
CA ASN A 213 8.54 -1.79 21.87
C ASN A 213 8.45 -2.93 20.84
N GLY A 214 8.66 -2.65 19.54
CA GLY A 214 8.62 -3.68 18.51
C GLY A 214 9.76 -4.69 18.61
N THR A 215 9.47 -5.94 18.27
CA THR A 215 10.42 -7.07 18.22
C THR A 215 11.32 -6.95 17.01
N LYS A 216 12.64 -7.05 17.19
CA LYS A 216 13.59 -7.03 16.08
C LYS A 216 13.87 -8.43 15.56
N ILE A 217 14.00 -8.53 14.25
CA ILE A 217 14.48 -9.72 13.54
C ILE A 217 15.58 -9.31 12.57
N GLU A 218 16.51 -10.22 12.31
CA GLU A 218 17.65 -9.98 11.43
C GLU A 218 17.59 -10.89 10.20
N ARG A 219 17.87 -10.31 9.04
CA ARG A 219 18.15 -11.06 7.82
C ARG A 219 19.64 -11.29 7.68
N LYS A 220 20.08 -12.50 8.04
CA LYS A 220 21.51 -12.86 8.11
C LYS A 220 22.28 -12.71 6.79
N SER A 221 21.60 -12.80 5.65
CA SER A 221 22.26 -12.72 4.34
C SER A 221 22.86 -11.34 4.05
N ASP A 222 22.27 -10.27 4.58
CA ASP A 222 22.71 -8.89 4.34
C ASP A 222 22.75 -8.01 5.60
N GLY A 223 22.54 -8.60 6.78
CA GLY A 223 22.58 -7.91 8.08
C GLY A 223 21.44 -6.92 8.30
N LYS A 224 20.44 -6.86 7.41
CA LYS A 224 19.33 -5.91 7.56
C LYS A 224 18.48 -6.28 8.78
N LEU A 225 18.12 -5.26 9.54
CA LEU A 225 17.23 -5.38 10.68
C LEU A 225 15.82 -4.95 10.30
N ALA A 226 14.83 -5.67 10.81
CA ALA A 226 13.46 -5.23 10.76
C ALA A 226 12.85 -5.20 12.15
N THR A 227 12.04 -4.17 12.40
CA THR A 227 11.20 -4.06 13.58
C THR A 227 9.79 -4.50 13.22
N VAL A 228 9.31 -5.52 13.91
CA VAL A 228 7.95 -6.06 13.82
C VAL A 228 7.17 -5.60 15.03
N PHE A 229 6.04 -4.95 14.79
CA PHE A 229 5.10 -4.58 15.81
C PHE A 229 3.73 -5.14 15.46
N PHE A 230 3.03 -5.68 16.45
CA PHE A 230 1.67 -6.14 16.27
C PHE A 230 0.90 -6.03 17.57
N ASN A 231 -0.41 -5.83 17.44
CA ASN A 231 -1.39 -6.03 18.49
C ASN A 231 -2.75 -6.36 17.84
N GLU A 232 -3.81 -6.40 18.62
CA GLU A 232 -5.15 -6.65 18.09
C GLU A 232 -5.63 -5.58 17.09
N HIS A 233 -5.00 -4.41 17.02
CA HIS A 233 -5.45 -3.27 16.19
C HIS A 233 -4.57 -2.99 14.98
N TYR A 234 -3.38 -3.58 14.85
CA TYR A 234 -2.54 -3.42 13.67
C TYR A 234 -1.37 -4.40 13.68
N PHE A 235 -0.85 -4.65 12.48
CA PHE A 235 0.47 -5.24 12.25
C PHE A 235 1.31 -4.22 11.48
N ALA A 236 2.55 -4.04 11.86
CA ALA A 236 3.48 -3.14 11.19
C ALA A 236 4.88 -3.75 11.15
N PHE A 237 5.49 -3.67 9.97
CA PHE A 237 6.83 -4.16 9.68
C PHE A 237 7.65 -3.02 9.08
N PHE A 238 8.81 -2.74 9.65
CA PHE A 238 9.71 -1.68 9.19
C PHE A 238 11.13 -2.20 9.09
N ILE A 239 11.80 -1.96 7.98
CA ILE A 239 13.25 -2.14 7.90
C ILE A 239 13.90 -0.92 8.56
N THR A 240 14.86 -1.20 9.44
CA THR A 240 15.66 -0.19 10.14
C THR A 240 17.11 -0.39 9.74
N ASP A 241 17.70 0.64 9.12
CA ASP A 241 19.14 0.70 8.86
C ASP A 241 19.93 0.96 10.15
#